data_AF-A0A3C0SM02-F1
#
_entry.id   AF-A0A3C0SM02-F1
#
_cell.length_a   1.000
_cell.length_b   1.000
_cell.length_c   1.000
_cell.angle_alpha   90.00
_cell.angle_beta   90.00
_cell.angle_gamma   90.00
#
_symmetry.space_group_name_H-M   'P 1'
#
loop_
_entity.id
_entity.type
_entity.pdbx_description
1 polymer ?
#
loop_
_entity_poly.entity_id
_entity_poly.type
_entity_poly.pdbx_seq_one_letter_code
_entity_poly.pdbx_strand_id
1 'polypeptide(L)'
;MIISNFSKYSNLLKGYTELRCQENSSIGIMMTNGNLIQNIRSSSSGISARVNVNGAWGFASNSNVNDESIRQVLNIARQNGEFLNSK
;
A
#
# COMPACT_ATOMS: atom_id res chain seq x y z
N MET A 1 11.13 2.42 5.43
CA MET A 1 10.68 3.15 6.65
C MET A 1 9.17 3.09 6.65
N ILE A 2 8.60 2.17 7.43
CA ILE A 2 7.15 2.06 7.59
C ILE A 2 6.64 3.28 8.35
N ILE A 3 5.60 3.94 7.82
CA ILE A 3 4.84 4.94 8.57
C ILE A 3 4.06 4.19 9.64
N SER A 4 4.33 4.50 10.91
CA SER A 4 3.67 3.87 12.06
C SER A 4 2.45 4.63 12.55
N ASN A 5 2.28 5.90 12.15
CA ASN A 5 1.17 6.74 12.57
C ASN A 5 0.38 7.28 11.37
N PHE A 6 -0.88 6.85 11.25
CA PHE A 6 -1.82 7.27 10.22
C PHE A 6 -2.88 8.26 10.71
N SER A 7 -2.84 8.69 11.98
CA SER A 7 -3.88 9.56 12.56
C SER A 7 -4.05 10.88 11.82
N LYS A 8 -2.98 11.40 11.21
CA LYS A 8 -3.02 12.60 10.35
C LYS A 8 -3.88 12.48 9.09
N TYR A 9 -4.25 11.26 8.69
CA TYR A 9 -5.09 11.00 7.51
C TYR A 9 -6.56 10.71 7.86
N SER A 10 -6.92 10.74 9.15
CA SER A 10 -8.28 10.42 9.62
C SER A 10 -9.37 11.21 8.88
N ASN A 11 -9.12 12.49 8.57
CA ASN A 11 -10.04 13.36 7.83
C ASN A 11 -10.34 12.86 6.40
N LEU A 12 -9.49 12.00 5.84
CA LEU A 12 -9.66 11.40 4.51
C LEU A 12 -10.36 10.03 4.57
N LEU A 13 -10.45 9.41 5.75
CA LEU A 13 -11.09 8.11 5.95
C LEU A 13 -12.60 8.29 6.09
N LYS A 14 -13.29 8.44 4.96
CA LYS A 14 -14.76 8.60 4.92
C LYS A 14 -15.43 7.25 4.66
N GLY A 15 -16.45 6.93 5.46
CA GLY A 15 -17.11 5.62 5.39
C GLY A 15 -16.15 4.50 5.76
N TYR A 16 -16.44 3.28 5.30
CA TYR A 16 -15.53 2.17 5.51
C TYR A 16 -14.34 2.30 4.55
N THR A 17 -13.17 2.65 5.11
CA THR A 17 -11.91 2.81 4.39
C THR A 17 -10.81 1.99 5.07
N GLU A 18 -10.09 1.21 4.29
CA GLU A 18 -8.89 0.48 4.71
C GLU A 18 -7.67 1.17 4.10
N LEU A 19 -6.72 1.57 4.94
CA LEU A 19 -5.40 2.04 4.52
C LEU A 19 -4.35 1.05 5.02
N ARG A 20 -3.52 0.55 4.11
CA ARG A 20 -2.47 -0.41 4.42
C ARG A 20 -1.13 0.11 3.94
N CYS A 21 -0.14 0.10 4.82
CA CYS A 21 1.27 0.26 4.49
C CYS A 21 1.96 -1.08 4.73
N GLN A 22 2.77 -1.52 3.78
CA GLN A 22 3.48 -2.80 3.85
C GLN A 22 4.94 -2.60 3.45
N GLU A 23 5.84 -3.31 4.13
CA GLU A 23 7.23 -3.52 3.73
C GLU A 23 7.54 -5.02 3.83
N ASN A 24 8.07 -5.60 2.76
CA ASN A 24 8.56 -6.97 2.71
C ASN A 24 10.08 -6.90 2.55
N SER A 25 10.81 -7.38 3.55
CA SER A 25 12.27 -7.46 3.50
C SER A 25 12.72 -8.92 3.51
N SER A 26 13.67 -9.25 2.63
CA SER A 26 14.19 -10.61 2.47
C SER A 26 15.71 -10.60 2.42
N ILE A 27 16.31 -11.62 3.01
CA ILE A 27 17.73 -11.93 2.92
C ILE A 27 17.85 -13.35 2.38
N GLY A 28 18.61 -13.52 1.31
CA GLY A 28 18.85 -14.81 0.66
C GLY A 28 20.34 -15.08 0.53
N ILE A 29 20.77 -16.24 1.04
CA ILE A 29 22.13 -16.77 0.87
C ILE A 29 22.00 -18.10 0.15
N MET A 30 22.70 -18.27 -0.97
CA MET A 30 22.72 -19.53 -1.74
C MET A 30 24.15 -20.03 -1.88
N MET A 31 24.35 -21.30 -1.55
CA MET A 31 25.64 -21.99 -1.66
C MET A 31 25.52 -23.24 -2.52
N THR A 32 26.51 -23.48 -3.36
CA THR A 32 26.62 -24.69 -4.18
C THR A 32 28.03 -25.26 -4.03
N ASN A 33 28.13 -26.55 -3.67
CA ASN A 33 29.41 -27.23 -3.42
C ASN A 33 30.34 -26.50 -2.44
N GLY A 34 29.77 -25.92 -1.37
CA GLY A 34 30.52 -25.16 -0.37
C GLY A 34 30.92 -23.75 -0.81
N ASN A 35 30.65 -23.34 -2.04
CA ASN A 35 30.91 -21.99 -2.53
C ASN A 35 29.67 -21.11 -2.41
N LEU A 36 29.84 -19.88 -1.93
CA LEU A 36 28.79 -18.86 -1.93
C LEU A 36 28.57 -18.37 -3.36
N ILE A 37 27.37 -18.61 -3.91
CA ILE A 37 27.02 -18.18 -5.27
C ILE A 37 26.04 -17.01 -5.29
N GLN A 38 25.32 -16.76 -4.19
CA GLN A 38 24.40 -15.63 -4.08
C GLN A 38 24.33 -15.10 -2.66
N ASN A 39 24.41 -13.78 -2.53
CA ASN A 39 24.12 -13.05 -1.30
C ASN A 39 23.28 -11.84 -1.70
N ILE A 40 21.98 -11.90 -1.40
CA ILE A 40 21.02 -10.85 -1.75
C ILE A 40 20.31 -10.38 -0.50
N ARG A 41 20.14 -9.06 -0.45
CA ARG A 41 19.19 -8.38 0.42
C ARG A 41 18.23 -7.59 -0.46
N SER A 42 16.94 -7.76 -0.25
CA SER A 42 15.90 -6.98 -0.92
C SER A 42 14.91 -6.42 0.09
N SER A 43 14.34 -5.25 -0.24
CA SER A 43 13.17 -4.72 0.45
C SER A 43 12.22 -4.14 -0.59
N SER A 44 10.93 -4.42 -0.47
CA SER A 44 9.88 -3.82 -1.26
C SER A 44 8.81 -3.25 -0.34
N SER A 45 8.37 -2.03 -0.62
CA SER A 45 7.36 -1.34 0.18
C SER A 45 6.25 -0.80 -0.69
N GLY A 46 5.11 -0.54 -0.08
CA GLY A 46 4.02 0.14 -0.74
C GLY A 46 2.89 0.49 0.20
N ILE A 47 2.01 1.34 -0.31
CA ILE A 47 0.75 1.71 0.32
C ILE A 47 -0.40 1.31 -0.59
N SER A 48 -1.53 0.96 0.02
CA SER A 48 -2.76 0.69 -0.70
C SER A 48 -3.95 1.18 0.10
N ALA A 49 -4.97 1.66 -0.59
CA ALA A 49 -6.24 2.04 0.00
C ALA A 49 -7.39 1.27 -0.67
N ARG A 50 -8.37 0.87 0.15
CA ARG A 50 -9.64 0.30 -0.30
C ARG A 50 -10.79 1.07 0.36
N VAL A 51 -11.72 1.57 -0.43
CA VAL A 51 -12.83 2.42 0.04
C VAL A 51 -14.15 1.82 -0.40
N ASN A 52 -15.09 1.65 0.53
CA ASN A 52 -16.47 1.30 0.22
C ASN A 52 -17.30 2.57 -0.01
N VAL A 53 -17.96 2.66 -1.17
CA VAL A 53 -18.89 3.73 -1.52
C VAL A 53 -20.22 3.08 -1.87
N ASN A 54 -21.16 3.11 -0.92
CA ASN A 54 -22.52 2.57 -1.09
C ASN A 54 -22.56 1.12 -1.62
N GLY A 55 -21.65 0.26 -1.15
CA GLY A 55 -21.55 -1.14 -1.59
C GLY A 55 -20.58 -1.37 -2.76
N ALA A 56 -20.21 -0.34 -3.51
CA ALA A 56 -19.15 -0.42 -4.51
C ALA A 56 -17.77 -0.29 -3.86
N TRP A 57 -16.77 -1.03 -4.36
CA TRP A 57 -15.42 -1.02 -3.83
C TRP A 57 -14.44 -0.37 -4.79
N GLY A 58 -13.80 0.70 -4.34
CA GLY A 58 -12.68 1.30 -5.05
C GLY A 58 -11.34 0.95 -4.39
N PHE A 59 -10.30 0.85 -5.22
CA PHE A 59 -8.95 0.47 -4.80
C PHE A 59 -7.88 1.30 -5.51
N ALA A 60 -6.78 1.58 -4.83
CA ALA A 60 -5.58 2.19 -5.41
C ALA A 60 -4.32 1.79 -4.61
N SER A 61 -3.15 1.84 -5.24
CA SER A 61 -1.87 1.53 -4.59
C SER A 61 -0.71 2.34 -5.18
N ASN A 62 0.37 2.49 -4.41
CA ASN A 62 1.59 3.16 -4.81
C ASN A 62 2.81 2.50 -4.14
N SER A 63 3.92 2.35 -4.86
CA SER A 63 5.19 1.84 -4.32
C SER A 63 5.88 2.84 -3.39
N ASN A 64 5.63 4.13 -3.57
CA ASN A 64 6.18 5.18 -2.73
C ASN A 64 5.37 5.35 -1.45
N VAL A 65 6.07 5.29 -0.31
CA VAL A 65 5.49 5.48 1.03
C VAL A 65 5.81 6.89 1.52
N ASN A 66 5.02 7.88 1.08
CA ASN A 66 5.14 9.27 1.50
C ASN A 66 3.76 9.94 1.63
N ASP A 67 3.71 11.16 2.19
CA ASP A 67 2.45 11.86 2.51
C ASP A 67 1.58 12.10 1.27
N GLU A 68 2.20 12.53 0.18
CA GLU A 68 1.53 12.77 -1.09
C GLU A 68 0.93 11.49 -1.66
N SER A 69 1.71 10.41 -1.68
CA SER A 69 1.29 9.11 -2.20
C SER A 69 0.11 8.56 -1.38
N ILE A 70 0.11 8.75 -0.05
CA ILE A 70 -1.01 8.33 0.81
C ILE A 70 -2.30 9.09 0.48
N ARG A 71 -2.21 10.41 0.35
CA ARG A 71 -3.36 11.23 -0.05
C ARG A 71 -3.88 10.83 -1.42
N GLN A 72 -2.96 10.59 -2.36
CA GLN A 72 -3.31 10.15 -3.72
C GLN A 72 -4.04 8.81 -3.71
N VAL A 73 -3.51 7.76 -3.05
CA VAL A 73 -4.19 6.45 -3.05
C VAL A 73 -5.55 6.51 -2.37
N LEU A 74 -5.71 7.28 -1.30
CA LEU A 74 -7.02 7.46 -0.65
C LEU A 74 -8.03 8.14 -1.57
N ASN A 75 -7.62 9.22 -2.24
CA ASN A 75 -8.49 9.95 -3.18
C ASN A 75 -8.86 9.10 -4.39
N ILE A 76 -7.88 8.42 -5.01
CA ILE A 76 -8.11 7.59 -6.19
C ILE A 76 -8.98 6.38 -5.84
N ALA A 77 -8.72 5.72 -4.70
CA ALA A 77 -9.56 4.61 -4.25
C ALA A 77 -11.01 5.06 -4.06
N ARG A 78 -11.25 6.24 -3.47
CA ARG A 78 -12.60 6.79 -3.35
C ARG A 78 -13.23 7.10 -4.72
N GLN A 79 -12.51 7.80 -5.59
CA GLN A 79 -12.99 8.12 -6.95
C GLN A 79 -13.37 6.86 -7.73
N ASN A 80 -12.57 5.80 -7.62
CA ASN A 80 -12.88 4.51 -8.22
C ASN A 80 -14.16 3.90 -7.64
N GLY A 81 -14.38 4.02 -6.33
CA GLY A 81 -15.63 3.56 -5.69
C GLY A 81 -16.84 4.39 -6.12
N GLU A 82 -16.72 5.71 -6.20
CA GLU A 82 -17.78 6.62 -6.68
C GLU A 82 -18.13 6.34 -8.14
N PHE A 83 -17.13 6.13 -8.99
CA PHE A 83 -17.32 5.75 -10.39
C PHE A 83 -18.08 4.43 -10.52
N LEU A 84 -17.72 3.41 -9.74
CA LEU A 84 -18.39 2.12 -9.77
C LEU A 84 -19.81 2.18 -9.19
N ASN A 85 -20.05 3.01 -8.17
CA ASN A 85 -21.38 3.25 -7.62
C ASN A 85 -22.30 4.06 -8.56
N SER A 86 -21.73 4.81 -9.50
CA SER A 86 -22.50 5.63 -10.45
C SER A 86 -23.13 4.86 -11.62
N LYS A 87 -22.93 3.54 -11.66
CA LYS A 87 -23.51 2.61 -12.63
C LYS A 87 -24.71 1.88 -12.05
#